data_AF-A0A369K072-F1
#
_entry.id   AF-A0A369K072-F1
#
_cell.length_a   1.000
_cell.length_b   1.000
_cell.length_c   1.000
_cell.angle_alpha   90.00
_cell.angle_beta   90.00
_cell.angle_gamma   90.00
#
_symmetry.space_group_name_H-M   'P 1'
#
loop_
_entity.id
_entity.type
_entity.pdbx_description
1 polymer ?
#
loop_
_entity_poly.entity_id
_entity_poly.type
_entity_poly.pdbx_seq_one_letter_code
_entity_poly.pdbx_strand_id
1 'polypeptide(L)'
;MLSQRGWAIVLFLNLAFIVSRTSLCSIGKRTYSYIGEDYPMRLPIKLEPVQAQFDCSLRYSLNSSVAAEVWTKSTDTQSGGIIRLGQDRRVFAIAMYHQLHCLEGLSKALTATKRMPATDGHVGHCLNYLRQVFECSADATEEPVVKTSMLKSQGCAPSFIRQCSNWSTLYDFITANYLAFHEFKVTNGTWSCSGDENKEKAAGTSNRTIQADLCALSASGQDNLNAHGH
;
A
#
# COMPACT_ATOMS: atom_id res chain seq x y z
N MET A 1 -52.96 -28.12 2.59
CA MET A 1 -51.62 -28.75 2.55
C MET A 1 -51.22 -28.87 1.09
N LEU A 2 -50.06 -28.32 0.69
CA LEU A 2 -49.56 -28.52 -0.68
C LEU A 2 -49.26 -30.00 -0.92
N SER A 3 -49.64 -30.51 -2.09
CA SER A 3 -49.28 -31.87 -2.49
C SER A 3 -47.77 -32.00 -2.62
N GLN A 4 -47.25 -33.22 -2.53
CA GLN A 4 -45.82 -33.52 -2.71
C GLN A 4 -45.29 -32.97 -4.05
N ARG A 5 -46.14 -32.93 -5.09
CA ARG A 5 -45.83 -32.31 -6.39
C ARG A 5 -45.71 -30.80 -6.32
N GLY A 6 -46.55 -30.13 -5.51
CA GLY A 6 -46.46 -28.69 -5.28
C GLY A 6 -45.14 -28.29 -4.61
N TRP A 7 -44.71 -29.05 -3.60
CA TRP A 7 -43.41 -28.83 -2.93
C TRP A 7 -42.21 -29.06 -3.86
N ALA A 8 -42.27 -30.08 -4.73
CA ALA A 8 -41.21 -30.33 -5.69
C ALA A 8 -41.03 -29.19 -6.71
N ILE A 9 -42.14 -28.60 -7.18
CA ILE A 9 -42.11 -27.46 -8.11
C ILE A 9 -41.52 -26.23 -7.42
N VAL A 10 -41.93 -25.94 -6.18
CA VAL A 10 -41.40 -24.81 -5.40
C VAL A 10 -39.89 -24.98 -5.16
N LEU A 11 -39.43 -26.18 -4.79
CA LEU A 11 -38.01 -26.46 -4.60
C LEU A 11 -37.22 -26.27 -5.91
N PHE A 12 -37.74 -26.79 -7.02
CA PHE A 12 -37.10 -26.67 -8.33
C PHE A 12 -36.97 -25.20 -8.76
N LEU A 13 -38.03 -24.40 -8.61
CA LEU A 13 -38.00 -22.97 -8.95
C LEU A 13 -37.01 -22.19 -8.06
N ASN A 14 -36.93 -22.52 -6.77
CA ASN A 14 -35.94 -21.90 -5.88
C ASN A 14 -34.51 -22.30 -6.24
N LEU A 15 -34.24 -23.57 -6.53
CA LEU A 15 -32.94 -24.03 -6.97
C LEU A 15 -32.54 -23.40 -8.31
N ALA A 16 -33.46 -23.34 -9.28
CA ALA A 16 -33.22 -22.69 -10.57
C ALA A 16 -32.95 -21.19 -10.41
N PHE A 17 -33.67 -20.51 -9.52
CA PHE A 17 -33.43 -19.11 -9.21
C PHE A 17 -32.06 -18.88 -8.54
N ILE A 18 -31.68 -19.74 -7.58
CA ILE A 18 -30.37 -19.70 -6.92
C ILE A 18 -29.25 -19.94 -7.94
N VAL A 19 -29.35 -20.98 -8.77
CA VAL A 19 -28.35 -21.30 -9.81
C VAL A 19 -28.26 -20.18 -10.86
N SER A 20 -29.39 -19.63 -11.29
CA SER A 20 -29.41 -18.49 -12.22
C SER A 20 -28.71 -17.27 -11.60
N ARG A 21 -29.04 -16.93 -10.35
CA ARG A 21 -28.41 -15.82 -9.61
C ARG A 21 -26.92 -16.02 -9.37
N THR A 22 -26.47 -17.21 -9.00
CA THR A 22 -25.04 -17.49 -8.76
C THR A 22 -24.25 -17.56 -10.07
N SER A 23 -24.86 -18.02 -11.15
CA SER A 23 -24.23 -18.05 -12.49
C SER A 23 -24.12 -16.64 -13.10
N LEU A 24 -25.12 -15.78 -12.90
CA LEU A 24 -25.09 -14.35 -13.26
C LEU A 24 -24.13 -13.54 -12.36
N CYS A 25 -23.91 -13.99 -11.11
CA CYS A 25 -22.88 -13.47 -10.21
C CYS A 25 -21.56 -14.25 -10.27
N SER A 26 -21.24 -14.89 -11.40
CA SER A 26 -19.84 -15.24 -11.66
C SER A 26 -19.09 -13.93 -11.93
N ILE A 27 -18.64 -13.28 -10.85
CA ILE A 27 -17.68 -12.19 -10.93
C ILE A 27 -16.39 -12.84 -11.40
N GLY A 28 -16.23 -12.95 -12.72
CA GLY A 28 -14.95 -13.29 -13.31
C GLY A 28 -13.89 -12.36 -12.73
N LYS A 29 -12.75 -12.91 -12.31
CA LYS A 29 -11.61 -12.08 -11.88
C LYS A 29 -11.27 -11.15 -13.03
N ARG A 30 -11.58 -9.86 -12.87
CA ARG A 30 -11.25 -8.84 -13.87
C ARG A 30 -9.75 -8.89 -14.12
N THR A 31 -9.37 -9.15 -15.36
CA THR A 31 -7.98 -9.09 -15.81
C THR A 31 -7.66 -7.65 -16.20
N TYR A 32 -6.54 -7.14 -15.72
CA TYR A 32 -6.06 -5.79 -16.01
C TYR A 32 -4.88 -5.87 -16.97
N SER A 33 -4.84 -4.97 -17.94
CA SER A 33 -3.71 -4.80 -18.86
C SER A 33 -2.52 -4.10 -18.20
N TYR A 34 -2.77 -3.32 -17.13
CA TYR A 34 -1.81 -2.41 -16.48
C TYR A 34 -1.29 -1.30 -17.39
N ILE A 35 -2.02 -1.02 -18.48
CA ILE A 35 -1.74 0.06 -19.42
C ILE A 35 -2.66 1.24 -19.09
N GLY A 36 -2.10 2.45 -19.04
CA GLY A 36 -2.86 3.66 -18.74
C GLY A 36 -3.60 3.58 -17.41
N GLU A 37 -4.92 3.75 -17.40
CA GLU A 37 -5.74 3.69 -16.18
C GLU A 37 -6.32 2.27 -15.91
N ASP A 38 -5.96 1.26 -16.72
CA ASP A 38 -6.47 -0.10 -16.57
C ASP A 38 -5.63 -0.92 -15.59
N TYR A 39 -5.68 -0.54 -14.31
CA TYR A 39 -5.07 -1.24 -13.19
C TYR A 39 -5.99 -1.19 -11.96
N PRO A 40 -5.88 -2.15 -11.02
CA PRO A 40 -6.71 -2.12 -9.83
C PRO A 40 -6.19 -1.08 -8.82
N MET A 41 -7.11 -0.38 -8.16
CA MET A 41 -6.78 0.56 -7.07
C MET A 41 -6.12 -0.13 -5.87
N ARG A 42 -6.49 -1.40 -5.61
CA ARG A 42 -5.89 -2.22 -4.56
C ARG A 42 -5.04 -3.30 -5.18
N LEU A 43 -3.92 -3.60 -4.53
CA LEU A 43 -3.09 -4.72 -4.91
C LEU A 43 -3.93 -6.01 -4.91
N PRO A 44 -3.85 -6.87 -5.95
CA PRO A 44 -4.69 -8.06 -6.09
C PRO A 44 -4.19 -9.22 -5.21
N ILE A 45 -3.87 -8.93 -3.95
CA ILE A 45 -3.54 -9.90 -2.92
C ILE A 45 -4.56 -9.81 -1.79
N LYS A 46 -4.86 -10.95 -1.17
CA LYS A 46 -5.73 -10.98 0.00
C LYS A 46 -4.87 -10.79 1.25
N LEU A 47 -5.07 -9.68 1.95
CA LEU A 47 -4.47 -9.43 3.26
C LEU A 47 -5.49 -9.86 4.31
N GLU A 48 -5.22 -10.97 4.99
CA GLU A 48 -6.10 -11.43 6.07
C GLU A 48 -6.00 -10.46 7.26
N PRO A 49 -7.11 -10.23 7.99
CA PRO A 49 -7.06 -9.46 9.22
C PRO A 49 -6.28 -10.21 10.31
N VAL A 50 -5.46 -9.48 11.06
CA VAL A 50 -4.73 -9.97 12.22
C VAL A 50 -4.99 -9.09 13.43
N GLN A 51 -4.97 -9.69 14.61
CA GLN A 51 -4.98 -8.94 15.87
C GLN A 51 -3.55 -8.45 16.14
N ALA A 52 -3.38 -7.15 16.19
CA ALA A 52 -2.13 -6.49 16.54
C ALA A 52 -2.26 -5.85 17.91
N GLN A 53 -1.27 -6.07 18.78
CA GLN A 53 -1.18 -5.37 20.05
C GLN A 53 -0.60 -3.98 19.78
N PHE A 54 -1.40 -2.94 19.96
CA PHE A 54 -0.92 -1.58 20.04
C PHE A 54 -0.28 -1.40 21.41
N ASP A 55 1.03 -1.12 21.42
CA ASP A 55 1.77 -0.92 22.65
C ASP A 55 2.38 0.46 22.71
N CYS A 56 2.31 1.08 23.88
CA CYS A 56 3.02 2.30 24.10
C CYS A 56 4.52 2.03 24.19
N SER A 57 5.24 2.54 23.18
CA SER A 57 6.65 2.29 22.93
C SER A 57 7.40 3.58 22.63
N LEU A 58 8.63 3.66 23.11
CA LEU A 58 9.58 4.73 22.77
C LEU A 58 10.41 4.40 21.52
N ARG A 59 10.12 3.29 20.83
CA ARG A 59 10.89 2.80 19.67
C ARG A 59 11.10 3.88 18.61
N TYR A 60 10.06 4.64 18.29
CA TYR A 60 10.10 5.70 17.28
C TYR A 60 10.39 7.10 17.85
N SER A 61 10.98 7.19 19.06
CA SER A 61 11.34 8.49 19.63
C SER A 61 12.34 9.23 18.76
N LEU A 62 12.08 10.52 18.52
CA LEU A 62 12.93 11.40 17.71
C LEU A 62 14.28 11.73 18.37
N ASN A 63 14.36 11.61 19.70
CA ASN A 63 15.51 12.04 20.49
C ASN A 63 16.41 10.89 20.98
N SER A 64 16.31 9.71 20.38
CA SER A 64 17.13 8.54 20.74
C SER A 64 18.35 8.40 19.83
N SER A 65 19.43 7.78 20.35
CA SER A 65 20.64 7.49 19.55
C SER A 65 20.39 6.54 18.37
N VAL A 66 19.31 5.76 18.42
CA VAL A 66 18.91 4.80 17.39
C VAL A 66 17.78 5.32 16.49
N ALA A 67 17.33 6.56 16.67
CA ALA A 67 16.17 7.10 15.97
C ALA A 67 16.32 7.01 14.44
N ALA A 68 17.45 7.47 13.92
CA ALA A 68 17.72 7.45 12.48
C ALA A 68 17.64 6.04 11.89
N GLU A 69 18.22 5.05 12.57
CA GLU A 69 18.18 3.65 12.14
C GLU A 69 16.75 3.11 12.19
N VAL A 70 16.02 3.31 13.29
CA VAL A 70 14.66 2.79 13.46
C VAL A 70 13.69 3.37 12.42
N TRP A 71 13.78 4.66 12.13
CA TRP A 71 12.96 5.30 11.12
C TRP A 71 13.31 4.81 9.71
N THR A 72 14.60 4.72 9.37
CA THR A 72 15.03 4.19 8.06
C THR A 72 14.64 2.73 7.87
N LYS A 73 14.69 1.93 8.95
CA LYS A 73 14.27 0.52 8.92
C LYS A 73 12.78 0.33 8.64
N SER A 74 11.94 1.36 8.78
CA SER A 74 10.50 1.25 8.49
C SER A 74 10.20 1.18 6.99
N THR A 75 11.11 1.65 6.15
CA THR A 75 10.99 1.67 4.68
C THR A 75 11.97 0.71 4.00
N ASP A 76 12.93 0.17 4.77
CA ASP A 76 13.99 -0.72 4.31
C ASP A 76 13.45 -2.06 3.78
N THR A 77 13.24 -2.10 2.47
CA THR A 77 13.02 -3.32 1.68
C THR A 77 13.90 -3.30 0.45
N GLN A 78 14.17 -4.46 -0.14
CA GLN A 78 15.01 -4.54 -1.35
C GLN A 78 14.46 -3.69 -2.51
N SER A 79 13.15 -3.40 -2.51
CA SER A 79 12.50 -2.58 -3.54
C SER A 79 12.04 -1.19 -3.07
N GLY A 80 12.25 -0.81 -1.80
CA GLY A 80 11.72 0.44 -1.23
C GLY A 80 10.19 0.57 -1.33
N GLY A 81 9.46 -0.55 -1.31
CA GLY A 81 8.00 -0.55 -1.50
C GLY A 81 7.53 -0.36 -2.94
N ILE A 82 8.46 -0.40 -3.91
CA ILE A 82 8.15 -0.40 -5.34
C ILE A 82 7.89 -1.82 -5.83
N ILE A 83 6.92 -1.99 -6.72
CA ILE A 83 6.55 -3.26 -7.34
C ILE A 83 6.37 -3.12 -8.85
N ARG A 84 6.51 -4.23 -9.57
CA ARG A 84 6.33 -4.34 -11.02
C ARG A 84 5.11 -5.21 -11.36
N LEU A 85 4.13 -4.64 -12.05
CA LEU A 85 2.90 -5.33 -12.43
C LEU A 85 2.69 -5.31 -13.95
N GLY A 86 1.86 -6.24 -14.43
CA GLY A 86 1.57 -6.41 -15.86
C GLY A 86 2.69 -7.09 -16.65
N GLN A 87 2.40 -7.37 -17.91
CA GLN A 87 3.35 -8.00 -18.85
C GLN A 87 4.56 -7.09 -19.09
N ASP A 88 4.33 -5.79 -19.17
CA ASP A 88 5.37 -4.79 -19.45
C ASP A 88 6.11 -4.30 -18.18
N ARG A 89 5.91 -4.98 -17.02
CA ARG A 89 6.60 -4.69 -15.74
C ARG A 89 6.52 -3.22 -15.30
N ARG A 90 5.34 -2.61 -15.47
CA ARG A 90 5.09 -1.22 -15.08
C ARG A 90 5.33 -1.01 -13.59
N VAL A 91 5.96 0.10 -13.25
CA VAL A 91 6.32 0.50 -11.87
C VAL A 91 5.07 0.97 -11.13
N PHE A 92 4.90 0.52 -9.89
CA PHE A 92 3.92 1.05 -8.93
C PHE A 92 4.57 1.21 -7.55
N ALA A 93 4.16 2.22 -6.80
CA ALA A 93 4.51 2.37 -5.38
C ALA A 93 3.36 1.88 -4.49
N ILE A 94 3.67 1.11 -3.46
CA ILE A 94 2.67 0.66 -2.50
C ILE A 94 2.34 1.80 -1.53
N ALA A 95 1.05 2.13 -1.42
CA ALA A 95 0.57 3.25 -0.59
C ALA A 95 1.05 3.18 0.87
N MET A 96 1.09 1.98 1.48
CA MET A 96 1.61 1.76 2.83
C MET A 96 3.08 2.19 2.96
N TYR A 97 3.93 1.84 1.99
CA TYR A 97 5.34 2.25 2.01
C TYR A 97 5.51 3.75 1.78
N HIS A 98 4.69 4.35 0.92
CA HIS A 98 4.68 5.80 0.75
C HIS A 98 4.32 6.51 2.06
N GLN A 99 3.34 6.00 2.83
CA GLN A 99 3.01 6.54 4.15
C GLN A 99 4.20 6.45 5.12
N LEU A 100 4.90 5.31 5.16
CA LEU A 100 6.08 5.12 6.01
C LEU A 100 7.25 6.03 5.59
N HIS A 101 7.48 6.19 4.28
CA HIS A 101 8.45 7.12 3.71
C HIS A 101 8.16 8.58 4.12
N CYS A 102 6.90 9.01 4.04
CA CYS A 102 6.51 10.33 4.51
C CYS A 102 6.79 10.52 6.00
N LEU A 103 6.50 9.52 6.84
CA LEU A 103 6.75 9.58 8.28
C LEU A 103 8.26 9.62 8.60
N GLU A 104 9.07 8.83 7.91
CA GLU A 104 10.53 8.88 8.01
C GLU A 104 11.07 10.26 7.59
N GLY A 105 10.60 10.81 6.46
CA GLY A 105 10.98 12.14 5.98
C GLY A 105 10.61 13.25 6.97
N LEU A 106 9.41 13.17 7.57
CA LEU A 106 8.99 14.10 8.62
C LEU A 106 9.83 13.99 9.89
N SER A 107 10.20 12.77 10.31
CA SER A 107 11.11 12.56 11.43
C SER A 107 12.45 13.26 11.21
N LYS A 108 13.03 13.13 10.00
CA LYS A 108 14.26 13.83 9.60
C LYS A 108 14.07 15.35 9.60
N ALA A 109 12.94 15.85 9.08
CA ALA A 109 12.65 17.28 9.03
C ALA A 109 12.48 17.91 10.44
N LEU A 110 11.84 17.18 11.37
CA LEU A 110 11.63 17.64 12.75
C LEU A 110 12.90 17.66 13.59
N THR A 111 13.88 16.81 13.24
CA THR A 111 15.16 16.72 13.96
C THR A 111 16.29 17.52 13.31
N ALA A 112 16.05 18.09 12.12
CA ALA A 112 17.03 18.88 11.41
C ALA A 112 17.38 20.17 12.17
N THR A 113 18.67 20.41 12.39
CA THR A 113 19.20 21.63 13.02
C THR A 113 19.30 22.81 12.05
N LYS A 114 19.15 22.55 10.75
CA LYS A 114 19.22 23.55 9.68
C LYS A 114 18.09 23.31 8.69
N ARG A 115 17.40 24.38 8.31
CA ARG A 115 16.41 24.35 7.22
C ARG A 115 17.08 23.96 5.91
N MET A 116 16.47 23.03 5.19
CA MET A 116 16.86 22.65 3.85
C MET A 116 15.75 23.05 2.87
N PRO A 117 15.83 24.22 2.20
CA PRO A 117 14.77 24.69 1.32
C PRO A 117 14.38 23.69 0.21
N ALA A 118 15.34 22.87 -0.26
CA ALA A 118 15.11 21.82 -1.24
C ALA A 118 14.13 20.73 -0.77
N THR A 119 13.92 20.57 0.55
CA THR A 119 12.99 19.58 1.11
C THR A 119 11.63 20.17 1.48
N ASP A 120 11.47 21.50 1.46
CA ASP A 120 10.25 22.16 1.95
C ASP A 120 9.01 21.77 1.13
N GLY A 121 9.14 21.71 -0.20
CA GLY A 121 8.06 21.24 -1.09
C GLY A 121 7.68 19.79 -0.83
N HIS A 122 8.69 18.94 -0.60
CA HIS A 122 8.50 17.52 -0.30
C HIS A 122 7.77 17.33 1.06
N VAL A 123 8.16 18.08 2.10
CA VAL A 123 7.48 18.06 3.40
C VAL A 123 6.01 18.49 3.27
N GLY A 124 5.74 19.54 2.49
CA GLY A 124 4.37 19.99 2.20
C GLY A 124 3.54 18.91 1.50
N HIS A 125 4.12 18.23 0.51
CA HIS A 125 3.51 17.07 -0.14
C HIS A 125 3.20 15.94 0.86
N CYS A 126 4.18 15.55 1.68
CA CYS A 126 4.02 14.50 2.70
C CYS A 126 2.88 14.81 3.68
N LEU A 127 2.82 16.05 4.18
CA LEU A 127 1.76 16.47 5.10
C LEU A 127 0.37 16.39 4.44
N ASN A 128 0.24 16.85 3.20
CA ASN A 128 -1.04 16.78 2.49
C ASN A 128 -1.43 15.33 2.11
N TYR A 129 -0.46 14.47 1.79
CA TYR A 129 -0.71 13.05 1.53
C TYR A 129 -1.16 12.33 2.80
N LEU A 130 -0.46 12.49 3.92
CA LEU A 130 -0.82 11.88 5.20
C LEU A 130 -2.20 12.37 5.69
N ARG A 131 -2.51 13.67 5.53
CA ARG A 131 -3.84 14.20 5.82
C ARG A 131 -4.94 13.44 5.07
N GLN A 132 -4.79 13.26 3.75
CA GLN A 132 -5.76 12.53 2.92
C GLN A 132 -5.88 11.05 3.34
N VAL A 133 -4.77 10.40 3.68
CA VAL A 133 -4.77 9.02 4.15
C VAL A 133 -5.54 8.90 5.47
N PHE A 134 -5.25 9.76 6.43
CA PHE A 134 -5.90 9.73 7.75
C PHE A 134 -7.40 10.05 7.66
N GLU A 135 -7.81 10.98 6.81
CA GLU A 135 -9.23 11.28 6.59
C GLU A 135 -9.98 10.11 5.91
N CYS A 136 -9.35 9.41 4.96
CA CYS A 136 -10.01 8.34 4.21
C CYS A 136 -10.02 6.98 4.92
N SER A 137 -9.07 6.73 5.81
CA SER A 137 -8.81 5.41 6.40
C SER A 137 -8.68 5.46 7.92
N ALA A 138 -9.31 6.44 8.58
CA ALA A 138 -9.33 6.54 10.03
C ALA A 138 -9.95 5.26 10.65
N ASP A 139 -9.23 4.68 11.61
CA ASP A 139 -9.80 3.64 12.46
C ASP A 139 -10.71 4.31 13.51
N ALA A 140 -12.02 4.14 13.34
CA ALA A 140 -13.02 4.67 14.26
C ALA A 140 -13.13 3.89 15.59
N THR A 141 -12.29 2.87 15.80
CA THR A 141 -12.25 2.12 17.06
C THR A 141 -11.75 3.02 18.18
N GLU A 142 -12.58 3.17 19.22
CA GLU A 142 -12.27 3.98 20.40
C GLU A 142 -11.04 3.44 21.15
N GLU A 143 -10.21 4.35 21.66
CA GLU A 143 -9.17 3.97 22.61
C GLU A 143 -9.79 3.55 23.95
N PRO A 144 -9.21 2.56 24.66
CA PRO A 144 -9.76 2.12 25.93
C PRO A 144 -9.71 3.25 26.97
N VAL A 145 -10.80 3.43 27.72
CA VAL A 145 -10.83 4.33 28.86
C VAL A 145 -9.97 3.72 29.98
N VAL A 146 -8.90 4.41 30.36
CA VAL A 146 -7.98 3.95 31.41
C VAL A 146 -7.88 4.97 32.53
N LYS A 147 -7.73 4.49 33.78
CA LYS A 147 -7.46 5.35 34.93
C LYS A 147 -6.09 5.98 34.76
N THR A 148 -5.92 7.24 35.19
CA THR A 148 -4.62 7.94 35.16
C THR A 148 -3.50 7.13 35.82
N SER A 149 -3.82 6.38 36.88
CA SER A 149 -2.88 5.47 37.57
C SER A 149 -2.37 4.31 36.73
N MET A 150 -3.01 4.03 35.59
CA MET A 150 -2.63 2.97 34.65
C MET A 150 -1.87 3.50 33.43
N LEU A 151 -1.72 4.82 33.30
CA LEU A 151 -0.89 5.38 32.23
C LEU A 151 0.56 4.93 32.42
N LYS A 152 1.22 4.57 31.33
CA LYS A 152 2.67 4.36 31.38
C LYS A 152 3.37 5.70 31.60
N SER A 153 4.65 5.67 31.99
CA SER A 153 5.46 6.87 32.24
C SER A 153 5.53 7.82 31.04
N GLN A 154 5.25 7.34 29.83
CA GLN A 154 5.19 8.12 28.60
C GLN A 154 3.84 8.84 28.38
N GLY A 155 2.86 8.71 29.28
CA GLY A 155 1.56 9.41 29.20
C GLY A 155 0.50 8.74 28.33
N CYS A 156 0.69 7.46 28.03
CA CYS A 156 -0.10 6.66 27.09
C CYS A 156 -0.82 5.51 27.78
N ALA A 157 -1.89 5.00 27.17
CA ALA A 157 -2.61 3.85 27.68
C ALA A 157 -1.74 2.56 27.69
N PRO A 158 -2.03 1.60 28.60
CA PRO A 158 -1.58 0.21 28.48
C PRO A 158 -1.90 -0.39 27.11
N SER A 159 -1.21 -1.49 26.78
CA SER A 159 -1.41 -2.11 25.47
C SER A 159 -2.86 -2.59 25.29
N PHE A 160 -3.37 -2.44 24.06
CA PHE A 160 -4.69 -2.94 23.66
C PHE A 160 -4.63 -3.54 22.26
N ILE A 161 -5.65 -4.33 21.91
CA ILE A 161 -5.70 -5.02 20.63
C ILE A 161 -6.40 -4.15 19.58
N ARG A 162 -5.85 -4.12 18.37
CA ARG A 162 -6.46 -3.56 17.16
C ARG A 162 -6.50 -4.62 16.07
N GLN A 163 -7.44 -4.47 15.14
CA GLN A 163 -7.52 -5.33 13.95
C GLN A 163 -6.79 -4.62 12.80
N CYS A 164 -5.72 -5.24 12.31
CA CYS A 164 -4.86 -4.70 11.25
C CYS A 164 -4.82 -5.65 10.05
N SER A 165 -4.34 -5.16 8.91
CA SER A 165 -4.00 -6.02 7.77
C SER A 165 -2.73 -6.82 8.04
N ASN A 166 -2.68 -8.10 7.67
CA ASN A 166 -1.47 -8.91 7.79
C ASN A 166 -0.39 -8.46 6.80
N TRP A 167 0.62 -7.74 7.29
CA TRP A 167 1.70 -7.24 6.46
C TRP A 167 2.73 -8.31 6.08
N SER A 168 2.78 -9.47 6.75
CA SER A 168 3.66 -10.56 6.35
C SER A 168 3.36 -11.03 4.92
N THR A 169 2.08 -11.18 4.58
CA THR A 169 1.66 -11.51 3.21
C THR A 169 2.07 -10.44 2.19
N LEU A 170 2.06 -9.17 2.60
CA LEU A 170 2.52 -8.08 1.74
C LEU A 170 4.04 -8.13 1.53
N TYR A 171 4.81 -8.41 2.58
CA TYR A 171 6.27 -8.53 2.51
C TYR A 171 6.72 -9.71 1.63
N ASP A 172 6.05 -10.86 1.76
CA ASP A 172 6.31 -12.03 0.92
C ASP A 172 6.04 -11.69 -0.55
N PHE A 173 4.92 -11.02 -0.83
CA PHE A 173 4.57 -10.58 -2.18
C PHE A 173 5.62 -9.62 -2.76
N ILE A 174 6.03 -8.60 -2.01
CA ILE A 174 7.01 -7.61 -2.48
C ILE A 174 8.35 -8.29 -2.76
N THR A 175 8.81 -9.17 -1.87
CA THR A 175 10.06 -9.90 -2.01
C THR A 175 10.04 -10.77 -3.27
N ALA A 176 8.97 -11.55 -3.48
CA ALA A 176 8.82 -12.37 -4.67
C ALA A 176 8.74 -11.51 -5.96
N ASN A 177 8.03 -10.38 -5.90
CA ASN A 177 7.92 -9.44 -7.02
C ASN A 177 9.28 -8.84 -7.40
N TYR A 178 10.07 -8.41 -6.40
CA TYR A 178 11.41 -7.89 -6.57
C TYR A 178 12.33 -8.92 -7.22
N LEU A 179 12.36 -10.16 -6.72
CA LEU A 179 13.18 -11.24 -7.25
C LEU A 179 12.80 -11.58 -8.71
N ALA A 180 11.50 -11.70 -9.00
CA ALA A 180 11.02 -11.97 -10.35
C ALA A 180 11.39 -10.85 -11.34
N PHE A 181 11.37 -9.59 -10.89
CA PHE A 181 11.83 -8.48 -11.71
C PHE A 181 13.35 -8.47 -11.88
N HIS A 182 14.11 -8.81 -10.83
CA HIS A 182 15.55 -8.93 -10.92
C HIS A 182 15.97 -9.99 -11.94
N GLU A 183 15.34 -11.16 -11.92
CA GLU A 183 15.53 -12.21 -12.93
C GLU A 183 15.18 -11.73 -14.33
N PHE A 184 14.02 -11.06 -14.50
CA PHE A 184 13.63 -10.47 -15.77
C PHE A 184 14.68 -9.50 -16.33
N LYS A 185 15.28 -8.65 -15.50
CA LYS A 185 16.36 -7.74 -15.93
C LYS A 185 17.58 -8.52 -16.43
N VAL A 186 17.96 -9.60 -15.74
CA VAL A 186 19.10 -10.44 -16.12
C VAL A 186 18.84 -11.11 -17.47
N THR A 187 17.62 -11.59 -17.72
CA THR A 187 17.28 -12.29 -18.97
C THR A 187 17.09 -11.34 -20.16
N ASN A 188 16.46 -10.17 -19.96
CA ASN A 188 16.04 -9.30 -21.04
C ASN A 188 16.99 -8.12 -21.31
N GLY A 189 17.93 -7.83 -20.40
CA GLY A 189 18.88 -6.73 -20.51
C GLY A 189 18.23 -5.35 -20.32
N THR A 190 17.58 -4.83 -21.37
CA THR A 190 16.91 -3.53 -21.35
C THR A 190 15.42 -3.66 -20.99
N TRP A 191 14.92 -2.68 -20.24
CA TRP A 191 13.52 -2.64 -19.80
C TRP A 191 13.03 -1.20 -19.66
N SER A 192 11.72 -1.00 -19.75
CA SER A 192 11.07 0.31 -19.63
C SER A 192 10.28 0.43 -18.32
N CYS A 193 10.28 1.64 -17.77
CA CYS A 193 9.60 2.06 -16.56
C CYS A 193 8.09 2.23 -16.70
N SER A 194 7.70 2.71 -17.88
CA SER A 194 6.34 3.10 -18.21
C SER A 194 5.53 1.92 -18.77
N GLY A 195 6.13 0.74 -18.86
CA GLY A 195 5.66 -0.31 -19.75
C GLY A 195 5.98 0.01 -21.21
N ASP A 196 5.19 -0.54 -22.13
CA ASP A 196 5.33 -0.25 -23.56
C ASP A 196 4.82 1.17 -23.89
N GLU A 197 5.75 2.09 -24.19
CA GLU A 197 5.44 3.49 -24.46
C GLU A 197 4.48 3.69 -25.64
N ASN A 198 4.46 2.78 -26.60
CA ASN A 198 3.56 2.87 -27.74
C ASN A 198 2.13 2.54 -27.31
N LYS A 199 1.96 1.57 -26.40
CA LYS A 199 0.66 1.22 -25.82
C LYS A 199 0.13 2.32 -24.90
N GLU A 200 0.99 2.92 -24.08
CA GLU A 200 0.62 4.04 -23.21
C GLU A 200 0.18 5.29 -24.00
N LYS A 201 0.88 5.64 -25.08
CA LYS A 201 0.47 6.74 -25.97
C LYS A 201 -0.87 6.47 -26.64
N ALA A 202 -1.12 5.23 -27.06
CA ALA A 202 -2.40 4.83 -27.67
C ALA A 202 -3.57 4.87 -26.68
N ALA A 203 -3.32 4.64 -25.39
CA ALA A 203 -4.33 4.70 -24.32
C ALA A 203 -4.69 6.13 -23.89
N GLY A 204 -4.02 7.17 -24.41
CA GLY A 204 -4.29 8.57 -24.09
C GLY A 204 -3.78 9.02 -22.71
N THR A 205 -2.99 8.20 -22.02
CA THR A 205 -2.44 8.50 -20.70
C THR A 205 -1.13 9.29 -20.80
N SER A 206 -1.15 10.57 -20.43
CA SER A 206 0.04 11.42 -20.38
C SER A 206 0.74 11.43 -19.01
N ASN A 207 0.60 10.38 -18.20
CA ASN A 207 1.14 10.33 -16.83
C ASN A 207 2.66 10.03 -16.79
N ARG A 208 3.39 10.52 -17.79
CA ARG A 208 4.76 10.08 -18.14
C ARG A 208 5.81 10.60 -17.15
N THR A 209 5.60 11.79 -16.59
CA THR A 209 6.51 12.43 -15.63
C THR A 209 6.51 11.71 -14.28
N ILE A 210 5.35 11.47 -13.68
CA ILE A 210 5.22 10.75 -12.39
C ILE A 210 5.79 9.33 -12.50
N GLN A 211 5.53 8.66 -13.63
CA GLN A 211 6.05 7.32 -13.88
C GLN A 211 7.58 7.29 -14.07
N ALA A 212 8.17 8.33 -14.68
CA ALA A 212 9.61 8.46 -14.85
C ALA A 212 10.31 8.68 -13.50
N ASP A 213 9.74 9.51 -12.64
CA ASP A 213 10.27 9.82 -11.33
C ASP A 213 10.25 8.62 -10.38
N LEU A 214 9.12 7.91 -10.31
CA LEU A 214 9.01 6.63 -9.60
C LEU A 214 10.03 5.61 -10.10
N CYS A 215 10.39 5.70 -11.38
CA CYS A 215 11.35 4.79 -11.94
C CYS A 215 12.79 5.15 -11.65
N ALA A 216 13.11 6.44 -11.58
CA ALA A 216 14.41 6.89 -11.09
C ALA A 216 14.66 6.34 -9.67
N LEU A 217 13.64 6.40 -8.79
CA LEU A 217 13.68 5.80 -7.45
C LEU A 217 13.92 4.29 -7.49
N SER A 218 13.21 3.58 -8.37
CA SER A 218 13.35 2.12 -8.52
C SER A 218 14.69 1.69 -9.10
N ALA A 219 15.33 2.51 -9.95
CA ALA A 219 16.58 2.19 -10.63
C ALA A 219 17.82 2.55 -9.79
N SER A 220 17.76 3.64 -9.02
CA SER A 220 18.86 4.10 -8.17
C SER A 220 18.90 3.39 -6.81
N GLY A 221 17.78 2.79 -6.37
CA GLY A 221 17.65 2.31 -4.99
C GLY A 221 17.76 3.43 -3.96
N GLN A 222 17.52 4.69 -4.37
CA GLN A 222 17.66 5.88 -3.55
C GLN A 222 16.46 6.82 -3.69
N ASP A 223 16.07 7.42 -2.55
CA ASP A 223 15.14 8.54 -2.45
C ASP A 223 15.68 9.74 -3.24
N ASN A 224 15.16 9.94 -4.44
CA ASN A 224 15.40 11.13 -5.24
C ASN A 224 14.43 12.22 -4.77
N LEU A 225 14.93 13.17 -3.99
CA LEU A 225 14.15 14.22 -3.33
C LEU A 225 13.30 15.08 -4.27
N ASN A 226 13.62 15.09 -5.57
CA ASN A 226 12.94 15.86 -6.61
C ASN A 226 11.89 15.06 -7.43
N ALA A 227 11.66 13.79 -7.11
CA ALA A 227 10.79 12.87 -7.86
C ALA A 227 9.27 13.18 -7.76
N HIS A 228 8.86 14.17 -6.97
CA HIS A 228 7.45 14.45 -6.71
C HIS A 228 7.07 15.91 -6.96
N GLY A 229 7.74 16.55 -7.93
CA GLY A 229 7.32 17.85 -8.46
C GLY A 229 5.99 17.74 -9.20
N HIS A 230 4.89 17.78 -8.44
CA HIS A 230 3.53 17.96 -8.96
C HIS A 230 3.25 19.43 -9.27
#